data_AF-X1D7Q9-F1
#
_entry.id   AF-X1D7Q9-F1
#
_cell.length_a   1.000
_cell.length_b   1.000
_cell.length_c   1.000
_cell.angle_alpha   90.00
_cell.angle_beta   90.00
_cell.angle_gamma   90.00
#
_symmetry.space_group_name_H-M   'P 1'
#
loop_
_entity.id
_entity.type
_entity.pdbx_description
1 polymer ?
#
loop_
_entity_poly.entity_id
_entity_poly.type
_entity_poly.pdbx_seq_one_letter_code
_entity_poly.pdbx_strand_id
1 'polypeptide(L)'
;KLTQTKIEETNLAIGELQDQIAKTKKELAEQKEILGQAIKYIYEEGETPFIETFFSSMTFSEILDRTEYLSTAEMKIEKAMALIEKLKQELEEKKQEQEQKKKKLVSLNKDLGLQQQGLEKDRAAKNSLLADTRGLESRYQAKVNALTNRAQTVQNEMARLEAASRSGTGGRVTYCPAGPSYSFLRPSLGGITCDYYCYAGHTGVDYSSGSGLAYAAASGTVVAVVLRYPNIPNYSL
;
A
#
# COMPACT_ATOMS: atom_id res chain seq x y z
N LYS A 1 -2.17 -0.34 10.14
CA LYS A 1 -3.01 -0.28 11.38
C LYS A 1 -3.12 -1.65 12.04
N LEU A 2 -3.61 -2.70 11.35
CA LEU A 2 -3.74 -4.05 11.92
C LEU A 2 -2.44 -4.62 12.53
N THR A 3 -1.30 -4.50 11.83
CA THR A 3 0.01 -4.99 12.33
C THR A 3 0.45 -4.27 13.61
N GLN A 4 0.20 -2.96 13.70
CA GLN A 4 0.52 -2.14 14.87
C GLN A 4 -0.30 -2.58 16.09
N THR A 5 -1.61 -2.79 15.91
CA THR A 5 -2.48 -3.30 16.97
C THR A 5 -2.03 -4.66 17.47
N LYS A 6 -1.66 -5.58 16.56
CA LYS A 6 -1.12 -6.89 16.93
C LYS A 6 0.20 -6.80 17.72
N ILE A 7 1.04 -5.81 17.43
CA ILE A 7 2.28 -5.54 18.17
C ILE A 7 1.95 -5.09 19.59
N GLU A 8 1.01 -4.16 19.75
CA GLU A 8 0.55 -3.66 21.05
C GLU A 8 -0.06 -4.78 21.91
N GLU A 9 -0.97 -5.57 21.35
CA GLU A 9 -1.55 -6.75 22.00
C GLU A 9 -0.47 -7.76 22.42
N THR A 10 0.52 -8.02 21.56
CA THR A 10 1.61 -8.95 21.88
C THR A 10 2.50 -8.42 22.99
N ASN A 11 2.78 -7.11 23.01
CA ASN A 11 3.56 -6.48 24.08
C ASN A 11 2.83 -6.54 25.43
N LEU A 12 1.52 -6.27 25.45
CA LEU A 12 0.70 -6.40 26.66
C LEU A 12 0.74 -7.84 27.19
N ALA A 13 0.51 -8.82 26.32
CA ALA A 13 0.57 -10.23 26.70
C ALA A 13 1.97 -10.66 27.21
N ILE A 14 3.04 -10.09 26.67
CA ILE A 14 4.40 -10.32 27.19
C ILE A 14 4.55 -9.74 28.59
N GLY A 15 4.06 -8.53 28.83
CA GLY A 15 4.07 -7.89 30.15
C GLY A 15 3.31 -8.70 31.20
N GLU A 16 2.10 -9.13 30.88
CA GLU A 16 1.29 -10.01 31.75
C GLU A 16 2.02 -11.31 32.07
N LEU A 17 2.68 -11.94 31.08
CA LEU A 17 3.50 -13.13 31.32
C LEU A 17 4.72 -12.84 32.19
N GLN A 18 5.35 -11.67 32.07
CA GLN A 18 6.47 -11.28 32.94
C GLN A 18 6.02 -11.21 34.40
N ASP A 19 4.86 -10.61 34.66
CA ASP A 19 4.30 -10.49 36.01
C ASP A 19 3.92 -11.86 36.58
N GLN A 20 3.28 -12.70 35.77
CA GLN A 20 2.95 -14.07 36.17
C GLN A 20 4.19 -14.91 36.47
N ILE A 21 5.24 -14.79 35.66
CA ILE A 21 6.54 -15.45 35.89
C ILE A 21 7.17 -14.98 37.19
N ALA A 22 7.14 -13.67 37.47
CA ALA A 22 7.67 -13.10 38.70
C ALA A 22 6.92 -13.64 39.93
N LYS A 23 5.59 -13.70 39.86
CA LYS A 23 4.74 -14.28 40.91
C LYS A 23 5.05 -15.76 41.14
N THR A 24 5.07 -16.58 40.09
CA THR A 24 5.38 -18.02 40.20
C THR A 24 6.80 -18.26 40.74
N LYS A 25 7.79 -17.42 40.38
CA LYS A 25 9.14 -17.50 40.96
C LYS A 25 9.15 -17.21 42.46
N LYS A 26 8.37 -16.23 42.90
CA LYS A 26 8.25 -15.87 44.32
C LYS A 26 7.62 -17.03 45.11
N GLU A 27 6.49 -17.54 44.63
CA GLU A 27 5.81 -18.69 45.24
C GLU A 27 6.72 -19.92 45.29
N LEU A 28 7.48 -20.20 44.23
CA LEU A 28 8.46 -21.29 44.21
C LEU A 28 9.58 -21.10 45.24
N ALA A 29 10.05 -19.87 45.46
CA ALA A 29 11.06 -19.57 46.46
C ALA A 29 10.51 -19.76 47.88
N GLU A 30 9.30 -19.27 48.16
CA GLU A 30 8.61 -19.44 49.43
C GLU A 30 8.40 -20.94 49.74
N GLN A 31 7.96 -21.75 48.77
CA GLN A 31 7.78 -23.20 48.97
C GLN A 31 9.10 -23.94 49.21
N LYS A 32 10.18 -23.54 48.54
CA LYS A 32 11.52 -24.10 48.79
C LYS A 32 12.04 -23.76 50.19
N GLU A 33 11.76 -22.55 50.67
CA GLU A 33 12.15 -22.14 52.02
C GLU A 33 11.37 -22.94 53.07
N ILE A 34 10.06 -23.08 52.91
CA ILE A 34 9.21 -23.91 53.80
C ILE A 34 9.73 -25.35 53.84
N LEU A 35 10.01 -25.95 52.68
CA LEU A 35 10.57 -27.30 52.61
C LEU A 35 11.95 -27.38 53.29
N GLY A 36 12.82 -26.39 53.07
CA GLY A 36 14.14 -26.32 53.71
C GLY A 36 14.06 -26.21 55.23
N GLN A 37 13.15 -25.40 55.76
CA GLN A 37 12.88 -25.30 57.19
C GLN A 37 12.35 -26.61 57.77
N ALA A 38 11.43 -27.29 57.06
CA ALA A 38 10.91 -28.59 57.48
C ALA A 38 12.01 -29.66 57.55
N ILE A 39 12.89 -29.73 56.55
CA ILE A 39 14.02 -30.66 56.54
C ILE A 39 15.00 -30.35 57.68
N LYS A 40 15.31 -29.06 57.89
CA LYS A 40 16.19 -28.62 58.98
C LYS A 40 15.64 -29.00 60.35
N TYR A 41 14.35 -28.79 60.58
CA TYR A 41 13.68 -29.17 61.82
C TYR A 41 13.74 -30.68 62.09
N ILE A 42 13.48 -31.51 61.06
CA ILE A 42 13.61 -32.98 61.17
C ILE A 42 15.04 -33.39 61.51
N TYR A 43 16.04 -32.73 60.91
CA TYR A 43 17.46 -33.01 61.15
C TYR A 43 17.88 -32.63 62.57
N GLU A 44 17.51 -31.44 63.05
CA GLU A 44 17.84 -30.94 64.39
C GLU A 44 17.19 -31.76 65.51
N GLU A 45 15.95 -32.26 65.31
CA GLU A 45 15.29 -33.17 66.24
C GLU A 45 15.83 -34.63 66.16
N GLY A 46 16.43 -35.00 65.02
CA GLY A 46 16.97 -36.35 64.76
C GLY A 46 18.40 -36.61 65.24
N GLU A 47 19.16 -35.57 65.63
CA GLU A 47 20.58 -35.67 66.02
C GLU A 47 20.84 -36.17 67.46
N THR A 48 19.83 -36.66 68.17
CA THR A 48 20.04 -37.42 69.42
C THR A 48 19.89 -38.92 69.16
N PRO A 49 20.63 -39.81 69.84
CA PRO A 49 20.35 -41.26 69.87
C PRO A 49 19.06 -41.53 70.68
N PHE A 50 17.97 -40.89 70.26
CA PHE A 50 16.70 -40.76 70.95
C PHE A 50 15.86 -42.00 70.74
N ILE A 51 15.88 -42.63 69.57
CA ILE A 51 15.01 -43.78 69.29
C ILE A 51 15.24 -44.93 70.31
N GLU A 52 16.47 -45.33 70.63
CA GLU A 52 16.68 -46.41 71.61
C GLU A 52 16.45 -46.01 73.08
N THR A 53 16.77 -44.78 73.46
CA THR A 53 16.72 -44.33 74.88
C THR A 53 15.36 -43.72 75.27
N PHE A 54 14.57 -43.28 74.28
CA PHE A 54 13.35 -42.49 74.50
C PHE A 54 12.06 -43.33 74.47
N PHE A 55 12.05 -44.46 73.75
CA PHE A 55 10.94 -45.43 73.79
C PHE A 55 10.80 -46.14 75.15
N SER A 56 11.83 -46.12 76.02
CA SER A 56 11.75 -46.73 77.35
C SER A 56 11.06 -45.88 78.42
N SER A 57 10.80 -44.59 78.18
CA SER A 57 10.34 -43.65 79.23
C SER A 57 9.01 -42.92 78.95
N MET A 58 8.37 -43.14 77.80
CA MET A 58 7.12 -42.45 77.43
C MET A 58 5.85 -43.27 77.66
N THR A 59 4.76 -42.58 77.94
CA THR A 59 3.42 -43.19 77.97
C THR A 59 2.89 -43.42 76.55
N PHE A 60 2.03 -44.43 76.37
CA PHE A 60 1.49 -44.81 75.05
C PHE A 60 0.80 -43.65 74.31
N SER A 61 0.23 -42.69 75.04
CA SER A 61 -0.38 -41.48 74.47
C SER A 61 0.64 -40.54 73.81
N GLU A 62 1.81 -40.38 74.40
CA GLU A 62 2.88 -39.51 73.88
C GLU A 62 3.57 -40.10 72.63
N ILE A 63 3.61 -41.43 72.54
CA ILE A 63 4.07 -42.16 71.35
C ILE A 63 3.08 -41.98 70.18
N LEU A 64 1.78 -42.00 70.48
CA LEU A 64 0.73 -41.81 69.48
C LEU A 64 0.74 -40.38 68.93
N ASP A 65 0.85 -39.37 69.80
CA ASP A 65 0.91 -37.96 69.39
C ASP A 65 2.14 -37.66 68.51
N ARG A 66 3.30 -38.27 68.81
CA ARG A 66 4.53 -38.08 68.02
C ARG A 66 4.52 -38.83 66.69
N THR A 67 3.91 -40.01 66.61
CA THR A 67 3.77 -40.75 65.34
C THR A 67 2.78 -40.07 64.40
N GLU A 68 1.70 -39.49 64.93
CA GLU A 68 0.79 -38.63 64.17
C GLU A 68 1.49 -37.34 63.69
N TYR A 69 2.37 -36.77 64.51
CA TYR A 69 3.18 -35.60 64.14
C TYR A 69 4.17 -35.90 63.00
N LEU A 70 4.89 -37.01 63.06
CA LEU A 70 5.81 -37.46 62.00
C LEU A 70 5.08 -37.74 60.68
N SER A 71 3.96 -38.47 60.75
CA SER A 71 3.10 -38.74 59.59
C SER A 71 2.57 -37.44 58.96
N THR A 72 2.17 -36.48 59.79
CA THR A 72 1.72 -35.16 59.32
C THR A 72 2.85 -34.35 58.67
N ALA A 73 4.08 -34.44 59.19
CA ALA A 73 5.25 -33.77 58.63
C ALA A 73 5.66 -34.37 57.27
N GLU A 74 5.70 -35.70 57.16
CA GLU A 74 5.98 -36.42 55.92
C GLU A 74 4.96 -36.04 54.83
N MET A 75 3.67 -36.06 55.17
CA MET A 75 2.61 -35.66 54.24
C MET A 75 2.71 -34.19 53.80
N LYS A 76 3.18 -33.28 54.68
CA LYS A 76 3.42 -31.87 54.32
C LYS A 76 4.63 -31.71 53.40
N ILE A 77 5.68 -32.50 53.60
CA ILE A 77 6.88 -32.51 52.76
C ILE A 77 6.54 -33.03 51.35
N GLU A 78 5.81 -34.15 51.26
CA GLU A 78 5.36 -34.67 49.96
C GLU A 78 4.50 -33.65 49.21
N LYS A 79 3.55 -33.00 49.90
CA LYS A 79 2.73 -31.93 49.31
C LYS A 79 3.57 -30.75 48.85
N ALA A 80 4.56 -30.31 49.63
CA ALA A 80 5.45 -29.22 49.26
C ALA A 80 6.33 -29.59 48.05
N MET A 81 6.86 -30.81 47.99
CA MET A 81 7.63 -31.30 46.85
C MET A 81 6.78 -31.37 45.57
N ALA A 82 5.57 -31.92 45.65
CA ALA A 82 4.64 -31.97 44.53
C ALA A 82 4.27 -30.56 44.03
N LEU A 83 4.05 -29.62 44.95
CA LEU A 83 3.78 -28.23 44.61
C LEU A 83 4.98 -27.53 43.95
N ILE A 84 6.19 -27.76 44.46
CA ILE A 84 7.45 -27.25 43.87
C ILE A 84 7.63 -27.77 42.46
N GLU A 85 7.38 -29.06 42.22
CA GLU A 85 7.49 -29.66 40.89
C GLU A 85 6.48 -29.05 39.91
N LYS A 86 5.23 -28.90 40.35
CA LYS A 86 4.18 -28.22 39.57
C LYS A 86 4.56 -26.77 39.24
N LEU A 87 5.01 -25.99 40.23
CA LEU A 87 5.42 -24.60 40.04
C LEU A 87 6.64 -24.48 39.10
N LYS A 88 7.55 -25.45 39.11
CA LYS A 88 8.67 -25.49 38.15
C LYS A 88 8.19 -25.74 36.73
N GLN A 89 7.26 -26.68 36.54
CA GLN A 89 6.66 -26.97 35.24
C GLN A 89 5.92 -25.75 34.69
N GLU A 90 5.04 -25.15 35.49
CA GLU A 90 4.31 -23.92 35.12
C GLU A 90 5.25 -22.76 34.79
N LEU A 91 6.35 -22.60 35.54
CA LEU A 91 7.35 -21.57 35.28
C LEU A 91 8.04 -21.78 33.93
N GLU A 92 8.37 -23.02 33.58
CA GLU A 92 9.04 -23.35 32.33
C GLU A 92 8.09 -23.15 31.14
N GLU A 93 6.84 -23.60 31.25
CA GLU A 93 5.80 -23.37 30.24
C GLU A 93 5.59 -21.87 29.97
N LYS A 94 5.44 -21.06 31.02
CA LYS A 94 5.28 -19.59 30.88
C LYS A 94 6.49 -18.94 30.23
N LYS A 95 7.72 -19.39 30.55
CA LYS A 95 8.93 -18.88 29.90
C LYS A 95 8.98 -19.24 28.42
N GLN A 96 8.61 -20.47 28.06
CA GLN A 96 8.54 -20.90 26.68
C GLN A 96 7.49 -20.11 25.90
N GLU A 97 6.32 -19.89 26.49
CA GLU A 97 5.27 -19.04 25.89
C GLU A 97 5.77 -17.60 25.70
N GLN A 98 6.43 -17.01 26.70
CA GLN A 98 7.00 -15.68 26.59
C GLN A 98 8.02 -15.58 25.45
N GLU A 99 8.90 -16.57 25.32
CA GLU A 99 9.91 -16.61 24.25
C GLU A 99 9.27 -16.72 22.87
N GLN A 100 8.22 -17.55 22.73
CA GLN A 100 7.44 -17.62 21.50
C GLN A 100 6.78 -16.29 21.15
N LYS A 101 6.17 -15.60 22.13
CA LYS A 101 5.58 -14.27 21.90
C LYS A 101 6.63 -13.23 21.53
N LYS A 102 7.83 -13.25 22.14
CA LYS A 102 8.94 -12.37 21.75
C LYS A 102 9.40 -12.61 20.31
N LYS A 103 9.54 -13.87 19.89
CA LYS A 103 9.86 -14.20 18.48
C LYS A 103 8.78 -13.70 17.53
N LYS A 104 7.50 -13.87 17.88
CA LYS A 104 6.38 -13.35 17.11
C LYS A 104 6.40 -11.82 17.02
N LEU A 105 6.72 -11.13 18.12
CA LEU A 105 6.86 -9.67 18.15
C LEU A 105 7.96 -9.19 17.20
N VAL A 106 9.12 -9.85 17.17
CA VAL A 106 10.21 -9.52 16.24
C VAL A 106 9.75 -9.67 14.79
N SER A 107 9.05 -10.76 14.46
CA SER A 107 8.48 -10.96 13.12
C SER A 107 7.49 -9.85 12.75
N LEU A 108 6.56 -9.50 13.65
CA LEU A 108 5.57 -8.46 13.40
C LEU A 108 6.22 -7.09 13.16
N ASN A 109 7.28 -6.76 13.91
CA ASN A 109 8.02 -5.51 13.70
C ASN A 109 8.74 -5.49 12.35
N LYS A 110 9.34 -6.62 11.94
CA LYS A 110 9.95 -6.75 10.61
C LYS A 110 8.92 -6.56 9.50
N ASP A 111 7.76 -7.22 9.62
CA ASP A 111 6.68 -7.12 8.64
C ASP A 111 6.14 -5.68 8.55
N LEU A 112 5.99 -5.00 9.68
CA LEU A 112 5.59 -3.59 9.72
C LEU A 112 6.61 -2.70 9.00
N GLY A 113 7.91 -2.91 9.22
CA GLY A 113 8.97 -2.18 8.54
C GLY A 113 8.94 -2.37 7.03
N LEU A 114 8.73 -3.60 6.57
CA LEU A 114 8.58 -3.90 5.14
C LEU A 114 7.34 -3.23 4.53
N GLN A 115 6.20 -3.25 5.24
CA GLN A 115 4.98 -2.58 4.80
C GLN A 115 5.18 -1.06 4.67
N GLN A 116 5.88 -0.43 5.62
CA GLN A 116 6.20 1.00 5.56
C GLN A 116 7.12 1.34 4.39
N GLN A 117 8.16 0.53 4.15
CA GLN A 117 9.04 0.73 3.00
C GLN A 117 8.30 0.58 1.66
N GLY A 118 7.40 -0.40 1.56
CA GLY A 118 6.54 -0.55 0.38
C GLY A 118 5.68 0.68 0.14
N LEU A 119 5.01 1.17 1.20
CA LEU A 119 4.15 2.35 1.10
C LEU A 119 4.90 3.61 0.68
N GLU A 120 6.12 3.83 1.18
CA GLU A 120 6.94 4.98 0.78
C GLU A 120 7.41 4.87 -0.68
N LYS A 121 7.74 3.66 -1.16
CA LYS A 121 8.03 3.44 -2.58
C LYS A 121 6.82 3.75 -3.47
N ASP A 122 5.65 3.27 -3.08
CA ASP A 122 4.41 3.52 -3.82
C ASP A 122 4.06 5.01 -3.85
N ARG A 123 4.25 5.71 -2.72
CA ARG A 123 4.06 7.16 -2.64
C ARG A 123 5.02 7.91 -3.55
N ALA A 124 6.30 7.53 -3.56
CA ALA A 124 7.30 8.14 -4.43
C ALA A 124 6.96 7.92 -5.92
N ALA A 125 6.61 6.70 -6.30
CA ALA A 125 6.19 6.36 -7.66
C ALA A 125 4.95 7.17 -8.09
N LYS A 126 3.94 7.27 -7.22
CA LYS A 126 2.73 8.05 -7.47
C LYS A 126 3.03 9.54 -7.64
N ASN A 127 3.92 10.10 -6.83
CA ASN A 127 4.33 11.51 -6.93
C ASN A 127 5.07 11.78 -8.25
N SER A 128 5.96 10.88 -8.67
CA SER A 128 6.64 10.97 -9.97
C SER A 128 5.63 10.96 -11.12
N LEU A 129 4.72 9.97 -11.12
CA LEU A 129 3.69 9.86 -12.16
C LEU A 129 2.76 11.10 -12.19
N LEU A 130 2.45 11.68 -11.02
CA LEU A 130 1.66 12.90 -10.95
C LEU A 130 2.40 14.11 -11.52
N ALA A 131 3.70 14.22 -11.28
CA ALA A 131 4.53 15.28 -11.85
C ALA A 131 4.61 15.14 -13.38
N ASP A 132 4.83 13.92 -13.88
CA ASP A 132 4.90 13.64 -15.31
C ASP A 132 3.58 13.96 -16.02
N THR A 133 2.45 13.52 -15.44
CA THR A 133 1.12 13.77 -16.02
C THR A 133 0.75 15.25 -16.04
N ARG A 134 1.07 16.02 -14.98
CA ARG A 134 0.91 17.49 -14.97
C ARG A 134 1.78 18.18 -16.01
N GLY A 135 3.02 17.70 -16.20
CA GLY A 135 3.92 18.20 -17.23
C GLY A 135 3.36 17.96 -18.64
N LEU A 136 2.81 16.77 -18.89
CA LEU A 136 2.16 16.43 -20.15
C LEU A 136 0.91 17.28 -20.38
N GLU A 137 0.05 17.42 -19.38
CA GLU A 137 -1.16 18.26 -19.43
C GLU A 137 -0.82 19.70 -19.83
N SER A 138 0.17 20.31 -19.17
CA SER A 138 0.64 21.66 -19.50
C SER A 138 1.12 21.78 -20.95
N ARG A 139 1.88 20.80 -21.45
CA ARG A 139 2.34 20.75 -22.85
C ARG A 139 1.18 20.62 -23.83
N TYR A 140 0.19 19.79 -23.53
CA TYR A 140 -1.00 19.63 -24.37
C TYR A 140 -1.84 20.90 -24.38
N GLN A 141 -2.04 21.54 -23.23
CA GLN A 141 -2.75 22.81 -23.16
C GLN A 141 -2.08 23.91 -23.99
N ALA A 142 -0.73 23.98 -23.94
CA ALA A 142 0.03 24.91 -24.78
C ALA A 142 -0.16 24.62 -26.29
N LYS A 143 -0.16 23.35 -26.69
CA LYS A 143 -0.42 22.93 -28.07
C LYS A 143 -1.84 23.30 -28.52
N VAL A 144 -2.85 23.04 -27.68
CA VAL A 144 -4.25 23.41 -27.96
C VAL A 144 -4.36 24.91 -28.18
N ASN A 145 -3.82 25.73 -27.27
CA ASN A 145 -3.86 27.19 -27.40
C ASN A 145 -3.17 27.67 -28.69
N ALA A 146 -2.01 27.11 -29.03
CA ALA A 146 -1.29 27.46 -30.27
C ALA A 146 -2.09 27.10 -31.53
N LEU A 147 -2.72 25.92 -31.56
CA LEU A 147 -3.56 25.50 -32.68
C LEU A 147 -4.82 26.37 -32.82
N THR A 148 -5.47 26.71 -31.71
CA THR A 148 -6.64 27.61 -31.71
C THR A 148 -6.27 28.99 -32.25
N ASN A 149 -5.16 29.59 -31.80
CA ASN A 149 -4.69 30.89 -32.30
C ASN A 149 -4.37 30.84 -33.80
N ARG A 150 -3.76 29.74 -34.27
CA ARG A 150 -3.45 29.54 -35.69
C ARG A 150 -4.73 29.40 -36.52
N ALA A 151 -5.71 28.64 -36.04
CA ALA A 151 -7.01 28.51 -36.70
C ALA A 151 -7.72 29.86 -36.83
N GLN A 152 -7.74 30.67 -35.76
CA GLN A 152 -8.30 32.01 -35.79
C GLN A 152 -7.59 32.93 -36.79
N THR A 153 -6.25 32.86 -36.85
CA THR A 153 -5.45 33.66 -37.79
C THR A 153 -5.81 33.31 -39.24
N VAL A 154 -5.92 32.01 -39.54
CA VAL A 154 -6.31 31.55 -40.89
C VAL A 154 -7.73 31.98 -41.22
N GLN A 155 -8.69 31.87 -40.29
CA GLN A 155 -10.06 32.33 -40.50
C GLN A 155 -10.14 33.83 -40.78
N ASN A 156 -9.40 34.65 -40.03
CA ASN A 156 -9.35 36.09 -40.23
C ASN A 156 -8.76 36.46 -41.60
N GLU A 157 -7.69 35.77 -42.03
CA GLU A 157 -7.10 36.02 -43.34
C GLU A 157 -8.02 35.59 -44.49
N MET A 158 -8.71 34.44 -44.36
CA MET A 158 -9.74 34.03 -45.32
C MET A 158 -10.84 35.08 -45.43
N ALA A 159 -11.38 35.56 -44.31
CA ALA A 159 -12.43 36.59 -44.31
C ALA A 159 -11.95 37.90 -44.95
N ARG A 160 -10.70 38.30 -44.71
CA ARG A 160 -10.10 39.49 -45.34
C ARG A 160 -9.95 39.33 -46.85
N LEU A 161 -9.47 38.18 -47.32
CA LEU A 161 -9.33 37.88 -48.74
C LEU A 161 -10.69 37.83 -49.46
N GLU A 162 -11.70 37.24 -48.82
CA GLU A 162 -13.08 37.25 -49.31
C GLU A 162 -13.64 38.67 -49.43
N ALA A 163 -13.41 39.52 -48.42
CA ALA A 163 -13.83 40.92 -48.46
C ALA A 163 -13.11 41.71 -49.56
N ALA A 164 -11.78 41.55 -49.70
CA ALA A 164 -10.99 42.21 -50.74
C ALA A 164 -11.41 41.80 -52.15
N SER A 165 -11.74 40.52 -52.37
CA SER A 165 -12.28 40.01 -53.63
C SER A 165 -13.61 40.67 -54.01
N ARG A 166 -14.47 40.96 -53.01
CA ARG A 166 -15.73 41.68 -53.22
C ARG A 166 -15.54 43.17 -53.54
N SER A 167 -14.47 43.80 -53.04
CA SER A 167 -14.20 45.24 -53.23
C SER A 167 -13.40 45.58 -54.50
N GLY A 168 -12.64 44.64 -55.07
CA GLY A 168 -11.78 44.87 -56.24
C GLY A 168 -12.45 44.71 -57.61
N THR A 169 -13.72 44.28 -57.66
CA THR A 169 -14.40 43.96 -58.91
C THR A 169 -15.54 44.94 -59.18
N GLY A 170 -15.23 46.04 -59.88
CA GLY A 170 -16.20 46.93 -60.53
C GLY A 170 -16.89 46.28 -61.73
N GLY A 171 -17.27 45.01 -61.60
CA GLY A 171 -17.95 44.21 -62.60
C GLY A 171 -18.79 43.16 -61.89
N ARG A 172 -20.13 43.28 -62.02
CA ARG A 172 -21.08 42.26 -61.55
C ARG A 172 -20.66 40.89 -62.07
N VAL A 173 -20.18 40.02 -61.18
CA VAL A 173 -20.29 38.57 -61.39
C VAL A 173 -21.45 38.09 -60.54
N THR A 174 -22.64 38.22 -61.12
CA THR A 174 -23.84 37.54 -60.63
C THR A 174 -23.74 36.07 -61.07
N TYR A 175 -23.08 35.23 -60.28
CA TYR A 175 -23.27 33.78 -60.41
C TYR A 175 -23.11 33.07 -59.07
N CYS A 176 -24.18 33.10 -58.29
CA CYS A 176 -24.43 32.03 -57.33
C CYS A 176 -25.53 31.18 -57.98
N PRO A 177 -25.20 30.07 -58.65
CA PRO A 177 -26.23 29.27 -59.25
C PRO A 177 -26.86 28.38 -58.17
N ALA A 178 -28.11 28.68 -57.85
CA ALA A 178 -28.97 27.73 -57.17
C ALA A 178 -29.30 26.58 -58.15
N GLY A 179 -28.86 25.35 -57.85
CA GLY A 179 -29.28 24.13 -58.55
C GLY A 179 -28.14 23.20 -59.00
N PRO A 180 -28.38 21.89 -59.09
CA PRO A 180 -27.33 20.87 -59.15
C PRO A 180 -26.89 20.61 -60.60
N SER A 181 -26.09 21.50 -61.20
CA SER A 181 -25.47 21.26 -62.52
C SER A 181 -24.33 22.22 -62.83
N TYR A 182 -23.27 22.24 -62.02
CA TYR A 182 -21.95 22.75 -62.42
C TYR A 182 -20.90 21.78 -61.90
N SER A 183 -20.36 20.98 -62.82
CA SER A 183 -19.33 19.99 -62.56
C SER A 183 -18.02 20.71 -62.25
N PHE A 184 -17.80 21.07 -60.99
CA PHE A 184 -16.45 21.40 -60.53
C PHE A 184 -15.52 20.25 -60.90
N LEU A 185 -14.36 20.57 -61.49
CA LEU A 185 -13.31 19.58 -61.72
C LEU A 185 -12.83 19.08 -60.36
N ARG A 186 -12.57 17.77 -60.25
CA ARG A 186 -12.02 17.21 -59.02
C ARG A 186 -10.65 17.85 -58.77
N PRO A 187 -10.41 18.44 -57.60
CA PRO A 187 -9.15 19.13 -57.31
C PRO A 187 -7.97 18.19 -57.13
N SER A 188 -8.20 16.88 -57.03
CA SER A 188 -7.19 15.82 -56.98
C SER A 188 -7.67 14.57 -57.73
N LEU A 189 -6.71 13.81 -58.27
CA LEU A 189 -6.95 12.56 -58.99
C LEU A 189 -7.18 11.35 -58.08
N GLY A 190 -6.85 11.43 -56.79
CA GLY A 190 -7.07 10.30 -55.89
C GLY A 190 -8.50 10.18 -55.35
N GLY A 191 -8.72 9.09 -54.61
CA GLY A 191 -9.98 8.80 -53.95
C GLY A 191 -10.21 9.70 -52.73
N ILE A 192 -11.49 10.00 -52.43
CA ILE A 192 -11.87 10.70 -51.20
C ILE A 192 -11.59 9.74 -50.03
N THR A 193 -10.80 10.19 -49.07
CA THR A 193 -10.49 9.44 -47.84
C THR A 193 -11.34 9.88 -46.66
N CYS A 194 -11.78 11.14 -46.67
CA CYS A 194 -12.70 11.71 -45.69
C CYS A 194 -13.59 12.73 -46.39
N ASP A 195 -14.90 12.51 -46.34
CA ASP A 195 -15.89 13.46 -46.86
C ASP A 195 -16.10 14.63 -45.89
N TYR A 196 -16.87 15.63 -46.31
CA TYR A 196 -17.20 16.79 -45.47
C TYR A 196 -17.78 16.35 -44.12
N TYR A 197 -17.16 16.81 -43.03
CA TYR A 197 -17.54 16.45 -41.66
C TYR A 197 -17.48 14.94 -41.37
N CYS A 198 -16.60 14.17 -42.03
CA CYS A 198 -16.46 12.74 -41.69
C CYS A 198 -16.03 12.51 -40.23
N TYR A 199 -15.45 13.51 -39.56
CA TYR A 199 -15.31 13.57 -38.10
C TYR A 199 -15.49 15.00 -37.57
N ALA A 200 -15.75 15.12 -36.26
CA ALA A 200 -16.00 16.41 -35.61
C ALA A 200 -14.83 17.40 -35.82
N GLY A 201 -15.13 18.55 -36.43
CA GLY A 201 -14.15 19.60 -36.72
C GLY A 201 -13.50 19.51 -38.11
N HIS A 202 -13.79 18.47 -38.90
CA HIS A 202 -13.35 18.38 -40.29
C HIS A 202 -14.28 19.20 -41.20
N THR A 203 -13.79 20.32 -41.73
CA THR A 203 -14.59 21.30 -42.50
C THR A 203 -14.22 21.33 -43.99
N GLY A 204 -13.65 20.24 -44.51
CA GLY A 204 -13.20 20.12 -45.90
C GLY A 204 -13.41 18.70 -46.45
N VAL A 205 -12.78 18.36 -47.57
CA VAL A 205 -12.75 17.00 -48.13
C VAL A 205 -11.30 16.59 -48.30
N ASP A 206 -10.93 15.42 -47.80
CA ASP A 206 -9.57 14.89 -47.96
C ASP A 206 -9.52 13.93 -49.15
N TYR A 207 -8.52 14.16 -50.00
CA TYR A 207 -8.21 13.28 -51.12
C TYR A 207 -6.89 12.58 -50.86
N SER A 208 -6.87 11.26 -51.06
CA SER A 208 -5.60 10.54 -51.23
C SER A 208 -4.84 11.13 -52.43
N SER A 209 -3.53 11.29 -52.36
CA SER A 209 -2.74 11.69 -53.53
C SER A 209 -1.33 11.11 -53.41
N GLY A 210 -0.87 10.41 -54.45
CA GLY A 210 0.51 9.91 -54.54
C GLY A 210 1.51 10.96 -55.08
N SER A 211 1.03 12.09 -55.62
CA SER A 211 1.84 13.06 -56.36
C SER A 211 1.80 14.51 -55.85
N GLY A 212 0.96 14.83 -54.86
CA GLY A 212 0.92 16.16 -54.22
C GLY A 212 0.41 17.32 -55.09
N LEU A 213 -0.11 17.03 -56.29
CA LEU A 213 -0.63 18.03 -57.23
C LEU A 213 -2.10 18.38 -56.93
N ALA A 214 -2.42 19.68 -56.94
CA ALA A 214 -3.78 20.20 -56.82
C ALA A 214 -4.20 20.91 -58.10
N TYR A 215 -5.43 20.67 -58.54
CA TYR A 215 -6.03 21.27 -59.73
C TYR A 215 -7.09 22.31 -59.33
N ALA A 216 -7.21 23.37 -60.13
CA ALA A 216 -8.29 24.35 -59.95
C ALA A 216 -9.64 23.69 -60.28
N ALA A 217 -10.56 23.71 -59.32
CA ALA A 217 -11.88 23.10 -59.46
C ALA A 217 -12.78 23.84 -60.47
N ALA A 218 -12.49 25.11 -60.76
CA ALA A 218 -13.14 25.92 -61.79
C ALA A 218 -12.20 27.06 -62.22
N SER A 219 -12.56 27.75 -63.31
CA SER A 219 -11.88 28.99 -63.73
C SER A 219 -11.94 30.04 -62.64
N GLY A 220 -10.82 30.72 -62.38
CA GLY A 220 -10.73 31.74 -61.35
C GLY A 220 -9.35 32.39 -61.30
N THR A 221 -9.18 33.33 -60.38
CA THR A 221 -7.88 33.96 -60.08
C THR A 221 -7.42 33.52 -58.71
N VAL A 222 -6.15 33.12 -58.60
CA VAL A 222 -5.54 32.78 -57.31
C VAL A 222 -5.35 34.08 -56.52
N VAL A 223 -6.16 34.27 -55.48
CA VAL A 223 -6.10 35.46 -54.61
C VAL A 223 -5.22 35.27 -53.38
N ALA A 224 -4.81 34.03 -53.07
CA ALA A 224 -3.86 33.73 -52.01
C ALA A 224 -3.11 32.42 -52.26
N VAL A 225 -1.83 32.41 -51.90
CA VAL A 225 -0.99 31.21 -51.81
C VAL A 225 -0.33 31.23 -50.44
N VAL A 226 -0.65 30.24 -49.60
CA VAL A 226 -0.05 30.10 -48.28
C VAL A 226 0.70 28.77 -48.24
N LEU A 227 2.04 28.82 -48.19
CA LEU A 227 2.85 27.63 -48.03
C LEU A 227 2.76 27.15 -46.58
N ARG A 228 2.18 25.97 -46.37
CA ARG A 228 2.10 25.32 -45.07
C ARG A 228 3.29 24.37 -44.94
N TYR A 229 4.33 24.76 -44.20
CA TYR A 229 5.44 23.85 -43.88
C TYR A 229 4.95 22.65 -43.04
N PRO A 230 5.46 21.43 -43.31
CA PRO A 230 4.99 20.19 -42.70
C PRO A 230 5.60 20.06 -41.31
N ASN A 231 4.93 20.64 -40.31
CA ASN A 231 5.02 20.11 -38.97
C ASN A 231 3.59 19.97 -38.45
N ILE A 232 2.87 19.04 -39.06
CA ILE A 232 1.65 18.48 -38.51
C ILE A 232 2.12 17.30 -37.66
N PRO A 233 2.19 17.42 -36.33
CA PRO A 233 2.47 16.27 -35.48
C PRO A 233 1.30 15.29 -35.66
N ASN A 234 1.55 14.21 -36.40
CA ASN A 234 0.72 13.00 -36.65
C ASN A 234 0.67 12.56 -38.13
N TYR A 235 1.33 13.27 -39.06
CA TYR A 235 1.58 12.75 -40.41
C TYR A 235 3.08 12.71 -40.65
N SER A 236 3.69 11.53 -40.48
CA SER A 236 4.96 11.20 -41.10
C SER A 236 4.71 10.96 -42.60
N LEU A 237 5.42 11.69 -43.45
CA LEU A 237 5.68 11.23 -44.81
C LEU A 237 6.60 10.00 -44.76
#